data_AF-A0A2E9WSS1-F1
#
_entry.id   AF-A0A2E9WSS1-F1
#
_cell.length_a   1.000
_cell.length_b   1.000
_cell.length_c   1.000
_cell.angle_alpha   90.00
_cell.angle_beta   90.00
_cell.angle_gamma   90.00
#
_symmetry.space_group_name_H-M   'P 1'
#
loop_
_entity.id
_entity.type
_entity.pdbx_description
1 polymer ?
#
loop_
_entity_poly.entity_id
_entity_poly.type
_entity_poly.pdbx_seq_one_letter_code
_entity_poly.pdbx_strand_id
1 'polypeptide(L)'
;MRKMKTHKGKYKIKNRKKYKGDPDNVIYRSGWERYAFQWCDSQTQITEWSSEEVVIPYFYDVDKKYHRYFMDLKIKLNDKVYLIEIKPDSQTRPPKVPSRKTKRYINEGMAYVKNMNKWKAAESYAKDRGWTFEIWTEKTLIKMGIMPKQLKPLPNLKKLKRL
;
A
#
# COMPACT_ATOMS: atom_id res chain seq x y z
N MET A 1 2.27 9.94 -26.22
CA MET A 1 2.28 9.04 -25.03
C MET A 1 1.15 9.45 -24.09
N ARG A 2 0.15 8.59 -23.85
CA ARG A 2 -0.95 8.89 -22.93
C ARG A 2 -0.38 9.00 -21.51
N LYS A 3 -0.41 10.22 -20.93
CA LYS A 3 0.06 10.50 -19.56
C LYS A 3 -0.65 9.52 -18.61
N MET A 4 0.07 8.56 -18.02
CA MET A 4 -0.50 7.70 -16.97
C MET A 4 -0.89 8.63 -15.82
N LYS A 5 -2.20 8.76 -15.58
CA LYS A 5 -2.73 9.59 -14.50
C LYS A 5 -2.39 8.88 -13.19
N THR A 6 -1.32 9.30 -12.53
CA THR A 6 -0.99 8.81 -11.19
C THR A 6 -2.10 9.25 -10.25
N HIS A 7 -2.76 8.29 -9.60
CA HIS A 7 -3.82 8.53 -8.64
C HIS A 7 -3.22 9.04 -7.32
N LYS A 8 -2.67 10.24 -7.32
CA LYS A 8 -2.18 10.96 -6.13
C LYS A 8 -3.03 12.19 -5.86
N GLY A 9 -3.17 12.58 -4.59
CA GLY A 9 -3.90 13.79 -4.22
C GLY A 9 -4.03 13.97 -2.71
N LYS A 10 -4.72 15.04 -2.31
CA LYS A 10 -5.06 15.28 -0.90
C LYS A 10 -6.31 14.49 -0.51
N TYR A 11 -6.28 13.82 0.64
CA TYR A 11 -7.44 13.19 1.26
C TYR A 11 -8.02 14.15 2.30
N LYS A 12 -9.32 14.46 2.21
CA LYS A 12 -10.01 15.25 3.23
C LYS A 12 -10.52 14.32 4.33
N ILE A 13 -9.90 14.40 5.49
CA ILE A 13 -10.31 13.64 6.69
C ILE A 13 -11.73 14.05 7.08
N LYS A 14 -12.64 13.08 7.17
CA LYS A 14 -14.02 13.28 7.64
C LYS A 14 -14.11 13.13 9.15
N ASN A 15 -13.37 12.18 9.73
CA ASN A 15 -13.35 11.96 11.16
C ASN A 15 -11.99 12.34 11.79
N ARG A 16 -11.84 13.66 12.03
CA ARG A 16 -10.59 14.24 12.56
C ARG A 16 -10.17 13.66 13.92
N LYS A 17 -11.12 13.18 14.74
CA LYS A 17 -10.82 12.57 16.04
C LYS A 17 -10.05 11.25 15.92
N LYS A 18 -10.27 10.53 14.82
CA LYS A 18 -9.60 9.25 14.53
C LYS A 18 -8.20 9.44 13.95
N TYR A 19 -7.98 10.53 13.21
CA TYR A 19 -6.69 10.75 12.55
C TYR A 19 -5.62 11.23 13.54
N LYS A 20 -4.46 10.57 13.56
CA LYS A 20 -3.35 10.85 14.48
C LYS A 20 -2.13 11.43 13.76
N GLY A 21 -2.31 12.59 13.16
CA GLY A 21 -1.29 13.36 12.45
C GLY A 21 -1.83 14.75 12.11
N ASP A 22 -1.36 15.37 11.04
CA ASP A 22 -1.97 16.60 10.50
C ASP A 22 -3.17 16.26 9.57
N PRO A 23 -4.43 16.39 10.03
CA PRO A 23 -5.61 16.04 9.24
C PRO A 23 -5.88 16.97 8.05
N ASP A 24 -5.20 18.13 7.96
CA ASP A 24 -5.34 19.07 6.85
C ASP A 24 -4.35 18.80 5.71
N ASN A 25 -3.33 17.98 5.96
CA ASN A 25 -2.26 17.68 5.02
C ASN A 25 -2.06 16.18 4.75
N VAL A 26 -3.16 15.41 4.70
CA VAL A 26 -3.13 13.98 4.36
C VAL A 26 -3.04 13.78 2.86
N ILE A 27 -2.01 13.08 2.39
CA ILE A 27 -1.74 12.84 0.96
C ILE A 27 -1.83 11.35 0.69
N TYR A 28 -2.62 10.95 -0.31
CA TYR A 28 -2.52 9.62 -0.89
C TYR A 28 -1.63 9.69 -2.14
N ARG A 29 -0.79 8.68 -2.31
CA ARG A 29 0.15 8.49 -3.41
C ARG A 29 -0.37 7.49 -4.44
N SER A 30 -1.41 6.73 -4.08
CA SER A 30 -2.07 5.77 -4.95
C SER A 30 -3.61 5.77 -4.77
N GLY A 31 -4.32 5.25 -5.78
CA GLY A 31 -5.76 5.05 -5.68
C GLY A 31 -6.13 4.03 -4.60
N TRP A 32 -5.23 3.09 -4.30
CA TRP A 32 -5.40 2.07 -3.25
C TRP A 32 -5.30 2.66 -1.86
N GLU A 33 -4.33 3.54 -1.62
CA GLU A 33 -4.27 4.35 -0.41
C GLU A 33 -5.54 5.18 -0.24
N ARG A 34 -6.05 5.83 -1.30
CA ARG A 34 -7.31 6.57 -1.21
C ARG A 34 -8.48 5.70 -0.71
N TYR A 35 -8.60 4.46 -1.20
CA TYR A 35 -9.62 3.52 -0.72
C TYR A 35 -9.36 3.09 0.73
N ALA A 36 -8.12 2.77 1.08
CA ALA A 36 -7.75 2.40 2.45
C ALA A 36 -7.99 3.53 3.45
N PHE A 37 -7.67 4.79 3.09
CA PHE A 37 -7.89 5.96 3.92
C PHE A 37 -9.38 6.18 4.15
N GLN A 38 -10.18 6.10 3.07
CA GLN A 38 -11.63 6.17 3.18
C GLN A 38 -12.19 5.10 4.14
N TRP A 39 -11.71 3.86 4.03
CA TRP A 39 -12.11 2.78 4.92
C TRP A 39 -11.68 3.03 6.37
N CYS A 40 -10.44 3.49 6.61
CA CYS A 40 -9.95 3.85 7.94
C CYS A 40 -10.81 4.93 8.60
N ASP A 41 -11.21 5.94 7.83
CA ASP A 41 -12.01 7.06 8.27
C ASP A 41 -13.45 6.63 8.64
N SER A 42 -14.07 5.76 7.82
CA SER A 42 -15.47 5.36 7.99
C SER A 42 -15.72 4.16 8.91
N GLN A 43 -14.75 3.24 9.05
CA GLN A 43 -14.97 1.98 9.79
C GLN A 43 -15.05 2.21 11.29
N THR A 44 -16.13 1.78 11.95
CA THR A 44 -16.38 2.04 13.38
C THR A 44 -15.40 1.33 14.31
N GLN A 45 -14.93 0.15 13.93
CA GLN A 45 -13.97 -0.64 14.72
C GLN A 45 -12.56 -0.05 14.76
N ILE A 46 -12.24 0.86 13.82
CA ILE A 46 -10.99 1.59 13.85
C ILE A 46 -11.18 2.77 14.77
N THR A 47 -10.33 2.91 15.78
CA THR A 47 -10.40 4.03 16.73
C THR A 47 -9.39 5.11 16.38
N GLU A 48 -8.24 4.70 15.83
CA GLU A 48 -7.15 5.61 15.46
C GLU A 48 -6.51 5.17 14.15
N TRP A 49 -6.09 6.12 13.32
CA TRP A 49 -5.23 5.83 12.19
C TRP A 49 -4.37 7.02 11.80
N SER A 50 -3.26 6.78 11.14
CA SER A 50 -2.38 7.82 10.58
C SER A 50 -1.68 7.31 9.33
N SER A 51 -1.29 8.23 8.45
CA SER A 51 -0.50 7.92 7.25
C SER A 51 0.87 8.55 7.38
N GLU A 52 1.95 7.79 7.16
CA GLU A 52 3.35 8.26 7.12
C GLU A 52 3.94 8.89 8.39
N GLU A 53 3.19 8.92 9.48
CA GLU A 53 3.68 9.42 10.77
C GLU A 53 4.67 8.44 11.46
N VAL A 54 4.61 7.15 11.12
CA VAL A 54 5.54 6.15 11.67
C VAL A 54 6.75 6.01 10.75
N VAL A 55 7.91 6.38 11.28
CA VAL A 55 9.20 6.28 10.58
C VAL A 55 10.07 5.21 11.22
N ILE A 56 10.47 4.23 10.43
CA ILE A 56 11.26 3.08 10.86
C ILE A 56 12.64 3.15 10.21
N PRO A 57 13.75 3.17 10.98
CA PRO A 57 15.08 3.05 10.42
C PRO A 57 15.30 1.63 9.91
N TYR A 58 15.87 1.48 8.70
CA TYR A 58 16.24 0.18 8.15
C TYR A 58 17.63 0.24 7.51
N PHE A 59 18.38 -0.85 7.60
CA PHE A 59 19.69 -1.00 6.96
C PHE A 59 19.52 -1.54 5.54
N TYR A 60 20.07 -0.86 4.54
CA TYR A 60 20.02 -1.31 3.15
C TYR A 60 21.31 -2.04 2.76
N ASP A 61 21.21 -3.34 2.50
CA ASP A 61 22.38 -4.21 2.36
C ASP A 61 23.25 -3.90 1.15
N VAL A 62 22.70 -3.24 0.14
CA VAL A 62 23.42 -2.93 -1.10
C VAL A 62 24.33 -1.71 -0.92
N ASP A 63 23.90 -0.69 -0.19
CA ASP A 63 24.71 0.53 0.03
C ASP A 63 25.31 0.63 1.43
N LYS A 64 25.02 -0.33 2.31
CA LYS A 64 25.52 -0.46 3.68
C LYS A 64 25.21 0.77 4.55
N LYS A 65 24.07 1.43 4.32
CA LYS A 65 23.64 2.61 5.07
C LYS A 65 22.27 2.41 5.70
N TYR A 66 22.00 3.17 6.76
CA TYR A 66 20.66 3.31 7.31
C TYR A 66 19.83 4.31 6.52
N HIS A 67 18.56 3.96 6.31
CA HIS A 67 17.57 4.75 5.61
C HIS A 67 16.28 4.84 6.44
N ARG A 68 15.39 5.75 6.05
CA ARG A 68 14.06 5.91 6.67
C ARG A 68 12.99 5.21 5.85
N TYR A 69 12.13 4.46 6.52
CA TYR A 69 10.94 3.85 5.97
C TYR A 69 9.71 4.50 6.62
N PHE A 70 8.97 5.26 5.82
CA PHE A 70 7.70 5.85 6.22
C PHE A 70 6.60 4.83 5.95
N MET A 71 5.88 4.43 6.99
CA MET A 71 4.78 3.47 6.88
C MET A 71 3.57 4.10 6.20
N ASP A 72 2.94 3.40 5.25
CA ASP A 72 1.75 3.93 4.58
C ASP A 72 0.60 4.14 5.56
N LEU A 73 0.34 3.19 6.47
CA LEU A 73 -0.66 3.34 7.52
C LEU A 73 -0.20 2.78 8.86
N LYS A 74 -0.60 3.45 9.94
CA LYS A 74 -0.76 2.88 11.28
C LYS A 74 -2.25 2.89 11.61
N ILE A 75 -2.81 1.76 12.05
CA ILE A 75 -4.24 1.62 12.37
C ILE A 75 -4.37 0.99 13.75
N LYS A 76 -5.26 1.51 14.59
CA LYS A 76 -5.74 0.86 15.80
C LYS A 76 -7.14 0.29 15.56
N LEU A 77 -7.23 -1.03 15.47
CA LEU A 77 -8.44 -1.80 15.17
C LEU A 77 -8.70 -2.79 16.32
N ASN A 78 -9.84 -2.67 17.00
CA ASN A 78 -10.19 -3.56 18.14
C ASN A 78 -9.04 -3.72 19.14
N ASP A 79 -8.48 -2.59 19.58
CA ASP A 79 -7.33 -2.47 20.50
C ASP A 79 -5.99 -3.05 20.03
N LYS A 80 -5.92 -3.62 18.82
CA LYS A 80 -4.68 -4.04 18.20
C LYS A 80 -4.15 -2.96 17.25
N VAL A 81 -2.84 -2.78 17.23
CA VAL A 81 -2.18 -1.83 16.35
C VAL A 81 -1.55 -2.57 15.18
N TYR A 82 -1.79 -2.05 13.98
CA TYR A 82 -1.29 -2.57 12.71
C TYR A 82 -0.46 -1.51 12.01
N LEU A 83 0.69 -1.92 11.48
CA LEU A 83 1.47 -1.16 10.50
C LEU A 83 1.23 -1.80 9.13
N ILE A 84 0.77 -1.02 8.17
CA ILE A 84 0.37 -1.53 6.85
C ILE A 84 1.22 -0.86 5.78
N GLU A 85 1.77 -1.67 4.88
CA GLU A 85 2.30 -1.24 3.57
C GLU A 85 1.26 -1.56 2.48
N ILE A 86 0.95 -0.59 1.62
CA ILE A 86 0.07 -0.76 0.48
C ILE A 86 0.92 -0.85 -0.80
N LYS A 87 0.95 -2.02 -1.44
CA LYS A 87 1.85 -2.25 -2.58
C LYS A 87 1.30 -3.28 -3.56
N PRO A 88 1.60 -3.16 -4.88
CA PRO A 88 1.12 -4.16 -5.84
C PRO A 88 1.68 -5.54 -5.53
N ASP A 89 0.85 -6.57 -5.70
CA ASP A 89 1.23 -7.98 -5.54
C ASP A 89 2.38 -8.40 -6.47
N SER A 90 2.61 -7.69 -7.56
CA SER A 90 3.79 -7.92 -8.42
C SER A 90 5.11 -7.49 -7.75
N GLN A 91 5.08 -6.54 -6.82
CA GLN A 91 6.26 -6.04 -6.11
C GLN A 91 6.55 -6.78 -4.80
N THR A 92 5.66 -7.66 -4.36
CA THR A 92 5.87 -8.54 -3.19
C THR A 92 6.67 -9.79 -3.52
N ARG A 93 7.01 -9.99 -4.81
CA ARG A 93 7.65 -11.20 -5.33
C ARG A 93 8.98 -10.86 -6.00
N PRO A 94 9.93 -11.82 -6.02
CA PRO A 94 11.17 -11.65 -6.76
C PRO A 94 10.88 -11.38 -8.25
N PRO A 95 11.73 -10.60 -8.94
CA PRO A 95 11.59 -10.42 -10.39
C PRO A 95 11.72 -11.76 -11.09
N LYS A 96 10.88 -11.98 -12.12
CA LYS A 96 10.95 -13.19 -12.94
C LYS A 96 12.30 -13.24 -13.65
N VAL A 97 13.01 -14.37 -13.53
CA VAL A 97 14.30 -14.56 -14.18
C VAL A 97 14.12 -14.50 -15.70
N PRO A 98 14.68 -13.50 -16.40
CA PRO A 98 14.61 -13.42 -17.85
C PRO A 98 15.64 -14.36 -18.49
N SER A 99 15.44 -14.72 -19.75
CA SER A 99 16.43 -15.47 -20.55
C SER A 99 17.77 -14.74 -20.65
N ARG A 100 17.75 -13.41 -20.71
CA ARG A 100 18.94 -12.55 -20.67
C ARG A 100 18.88 -11.61 -19.47
N LYS A 101 19.93 -11.64 -18.63
CA LYS A 101 20.07 -10.71 -17.50
C LYS A 101 20.30 -9.29 -18.02
N THR A 102 19.26 -8.45 -17.94
CA THR A 102 19.29 -7.05 -18.39
C THR A 102 19.52 -6.09 -17.22
N LYS A 103 19.93 -4.84 -17.50
CA LYS A 103 19.98 -3.77 -16.47
C LYS A 103 18.65 -3.62 -15.73
N ARG A 104 17.53 -3.78 -16.44
CA ARG A 104 16.19 -3.77 -15.86
C ARG A 104 16.02 -4.85 -14.79
N TYR A 105 16.40 -6.10 -15.09
CA TYR A 105 16.33 -7.20 -14.13
C TYR A 105 17.18 -6.94 -12.88
N ILE A 106 18.39 -6.40 -13.05
CA ILE A 106 19.26 -6.03 -11.93
C ILE A 106 18.61 -4.95 -11.06
N ASN A 107 18.04 -3.92 -11.67
CA ASN A 107 17.33 -2.84 -10.95
C ASN A 107 16.09 -3.35 -10.21
N GLU A 108 15.29 -4.21 -10.83
CA GLU A 108 14.13 -4.85 -10.18
C GLU A 108 14.57 -5.72 -9.00
N GLY A 109 15.70 -6.45 -9.14
CA GLY A 109 16.29 -7.23 -8.05
C GLY A 109 16.75 -6.37 -6.87
N MET A 110 17.46 -5.27 -7.13
CA MET A 110 17.88 -4.32 -6.08
C MET A 110 16.67 -3.69 -5.38
N ALA A 111 15.63 -3.32 -6.14
CA ALA A 111 14.40 -2.77 -5.57
C ALA A 111 13.68 -3.81 -4.68
N TYR A 112 13.64 -5.07 -5.10
CA TYR A 112 13.12 -6.17 -4.29
C TYR A 112 13.89 -6.34 -2.98
N VAL A 113 15.23 -6.41 -3.03
CA VAL A 113 16.08 -6.48 -1.82
C VAL A 113 15.84 -5.29 -0.89
N LYS A 114 15.75 -4.06 -1.43
CA LYS A 114 15.42 -2.88 -0.62
C LYS A 114 14.08 -3.01 0.09
N ASN A 115 13.04 -3.51 -0.59
CA ASN A 115 11.73 -3.74 0.01
C ASN A 115 11.79 -4.81 1.10
N MET A 116 12.50 -5.92 0.88
CA MET A 116 12.67 -6.97 1.88
C MET A 116 13.33 -6.43 3.16
N ASN A 117 14.36 -5.58 3.03
CA ASN A 117 15.02 -4.96 4.19
C ASN A 117 14.08 -4.02 4.96
N LYS A 118 13.26 -3.24 4.25
CA LYS A 118 12.22 -2.41 4.87
C LYS A 118 11.20 -3.25 5.64
N TRP A 119 10.69 -4.31 5.03
CA TRP A 119 9.67 -5.17 5.63
C TRP A 119 10.20 -5.93 6.84
N LYS A 120 11.44 -6.44 6.77
CA LYS A 120 12.11 -7.06 7.92
C LYS A 120 12.23 -6.09 9.09
N ALA A 121 12.62 -4.83 8.82
CA ALA A 121 12.70 -3.80 9.85
C ALA A 121 11.32 -3.45 10.44
N ALA A 122 10.28 -3.34 9.60
CA ALA A 122 8.93 -3.05 10.04
C ALA A 122 8.31 -4.19 10.86
N GLU A 123 8.55 -5.44 10.47
CA GLU A 123 8.11 -6.62 11.21
C GLU A 123 8.75 -6.68 12.60
N SER A 124 10.07 -6.47 12.70
CA SER A 124 10.75 -6.39 14.00
C SER A 124 10.21 -5.23 14.84
N TYR A 125 10.10 -4.04 14.24
CA TYR A 125 9.61 -2.84 14.92
C TYR A 125 8.19 -3.02 15.49
N ALA A 126 7.32 -3.70 14.72
CA ALA A 126 5.97 -4.02 15.13
C ALA A 126 5.98 -5.05 16.27
N LYS A 127 6.73 -6.14 16.12
CA LYS A 127 6.82 -7.22 17.12
C LYS A 127 7.30 -6.71 18.47
N ASP A 128 8.32 -5.86 18.50
CA ASP A 128 8.88 -5.28 19.74
C ASP A 128 7.85 -4.43 20.52
N ARG A 129 6.76 -4.02 19.87
CA ARG A 129 5.68 -3.20 20.45
C ARG A 129 4.38 -3.98 20.65
N GLY A 130 4.37 -5.29 20.37
CA GLY A 130 3.13 -6.08 20.34
C GLY A 130 2.15 -5.65 19.24
N TRP A 131 2.66 -5.05 18.16
CA TRP A 131 1.89 -4.65 16.98
C TRP A 131 2.06 -5.69 15.86
N THR A 132 1.21 -5.60 14.84
CA THR A 132 1.26 -6.46 13.66
C THR A 132 1.72 -5.66 12.43
N PHE A 133 2.60 -6.23 11.61
CA PHE A 133 2.93 -5.69 10.29
C PHE A 133 2.22 -6.48 9.19
N GLU A 134 1.58 -5.80 8.24
CA GLU A 134 0.94 -6.44 7.09
C GLU A 134 1.23 -5.72 5.78
N ILE A 135 1.14 -6.46 4.67
CA ILE A 135 1.21 -5.92 3.32
C ILE A 135 -0.15 -6.08 2.65
N TRP A 136 -0.77 -4.97 2.30
CA TRP A 136 -2.05 -4.94 1.58
C TRP A 136 -1.82 -4.75 0.09
N THR A 137 -2.14 -5.78 -0.68
CA THR A 137 -2.15 -5.73 -2.14
C THR A 137 -3.55 -5.41 -2.66
N GLU A 138 -3.68 -5.19 -3.95
CA GLU A 138 -4.99 -5.06 -4.61
C GLU A 138 -5.92 -6.24 -4.31
N LYS A 139 -5.37 -7.46 -4.14
CA LYS A 139 -6.15 -8.66 -3.80
C LYS A 139 -6.68 -8.58 -2.37
N THR A 140 -5.83 -8.14 -1.43
CA THR A 140 -6.20 -7.95 -0.03
C THR A 140 -7.31 -6.91 0.10
N LEU A 141 -7.13 -5.74 -0.53
CA LEU A 141 -8.11 -4.66 -0.51
C LEU A 141 -9.46 -5.08 -1.10
N ILE A 142 -9.47 -5.87 -2.19
CA ILE A 142 -10.70 -6.44 -2.76
C ILE A 142 -11.35 -7.45 -1.81
N LYS A 143 -10.55 -8.36 -1.23
CA LYS A 143 -11.04 -9.41 -0.33
C LYS A 143 -11.69 -8.81 0.93
N MET A 144 -11.13 -7.71 1.45
CA MET A 144 -11.66 -6.98 2.60
C MET A 144 -12.86 -6.08 2.26
N GLY A 145 -13.25 -5.97 0.99
CA GLY A 145 -14.32 -5.07 0.55
C GLY A 145 -13.95 -3.58 0.57
N ILE A 146 -12.66 -3.25 0.72
CA ILE A 146 -12.15 -1.87 0.71
C ILE A 146 -12.15 -1.29 -0.70
N MET A 147 -11.80 -2.11 -1.69
CA MET A 147 -11.77 -1.72 -3.11
C MET A 147 -12.80 -2.54 -3.91
N PRO A 148 -13.57 -1.92 -4.82
CA PRO A 148 -14.51 -2.65 -5.66
C PRO A 148 -13.79 -3.66 -6.56
N LYS A 149 -14.42 -4.81 -6.80
CA LYS A 149 -13.97 -5.73 -7.85
C LYS A 149 -14.07 -5.04 -9.20
N GLN A 150 -12.98 -5.06 -9.98
CA GLN A 150 -13.04 -4.62 -11.36
C GLN A 150 -13.94 -5.58 -12.15
N LEU A 151 -15.11 -5.10 -12.57
CA LEU A 151 -15.98 -5.85 -13.47
C LEU A 151 -15.30 -5.92 -14.84
N LYS A 152 -15.28 -7.11 -15.44
CA LYS A 152 -14.86 -7.25 -16.84
C LYS A 152 -15.82 -6.43 -17.71
N PRO A 153 -15.33 -5.75 -18.75
CA PRO A 153 -16.21 -5.10 -19.71
C PRO A 153 -17.20 -6.13 -20.26
N LEU A 154 -18.48 -5.74 -20.38
CA LEU A 154 -19.48 -6.59 -21.00
C LEU A 154 -19.01 -6.94 -22.42
N PRO A 155 -19.16 -8.21 -22.86
CA PRO A 155 -18.90 -8.56 -24.24
C PRO A 155 -19.80 -7.72 -25.16
N ASN A 156 -19.25 -7.28 -26.29
CA ASN A 156 -20.03 -6.52 -27.28
C ASN A 156 -21.28 -7.31 -27.67
N LEU A 157 -22.47 -6.71 -27.45
CA LEU A 157 -23.73 -7.29 -27.89
C LEU A 157 -23.69 -7.46 -29.41
N LYS A 158 -23.93 -8.69 -29.89
CA LYS A 158 -24.12 -8.93 -31.33
C LYS A 158 -25.34 -8.12 -31.79
N LYS A 159 -25.18 -7.33 -32.85
CA LYS A 159 -26.31 -6.60 -33.46
C LYS A 159 -27.38 -7.61 -33.83
N LEU A 160 -28.60 -7.43 -33.30
CA LEU A 160 -29.76 -8.22 -33.70
C LEU A 160 -29.97 -8.05 -35.21
N LYS A 161 -30.07 -9.17 -35.93
CA LYS A 161 -30.50 -9.13 -37.34
C LYS A 161 -31.94 -8.62 -37.34
N ARG A 162 -32.20 -7.55 -38.10
CA ARG A 162 -33.55 -7.04 -38.32
C ARG A 162 -34.34 -8.13 -39.04
N LEU A 163 -35.52 -8.47 -38.50
CA LEU A 163 -36.49 -9.36 -39.14
C LEU A 163 -37.05 -8.70 -40.40
#